data_AF-A0A8S2YQ30-F1
#
_entry.id   AF-A0A8S2YQ30-F1
#
_cell.length_a   1.000
_cell.length_b   1.000
_cell.length_c   1.000
_cell.angle_alpha   90.00
_cell.angle_beta   90.00
_cell.angle_gamma   90.00
#
_symmetry.space_group_name_H-M   'P 1'
#
loop_
_entity.id
_entity.type
_entity.pdbx_description
1 polymer ?
#
loop_
_entity_poly.entity_id
_entity_poly.type
_entity_poly.pdbx_seq_one_letter_code
_entity_poly.pdbx_strand_id
1 'polypeptide(L)'
;MFDDECACIAKILSVQDKLIYAIVPTYLDDFVIPLINNHRCVEKIYTYQPSEDQGPTYCIREYPKICGSGLSIDLLMNQITEDMNSVMKRPSRWSRSKTMLNQLCYQTKEPKTSLSIKDAFKVDLNNIHIFILFLDLSQPFRLSHSAINIKEFYYIEQCTQSINNSGLPDIFLIVSIRKFYDIRALAELDPVHAIYVVTDIKSNDQFETMSIHLKLSGIFGINEDLLDQLITDICFYRQIQRHLPTMNAFKLEPNILHKLSDHQIEFLCVQLFSGILPQLPMQLLTSSSNTQDNVRLLADIIQANVEIKNLFKDFNISALASSVTALKDISQQIESLVKTNNQFPDTVYRAQIVSKRDMEMLQQNSNNILALQTFIFASRSFQSIADICRRAVDKQLTVVLFELKLSKNMSVAALNLDTIVFSLGTIFRLVSTGVDPSGVWRPQLEPADGTMECIKNQLQIEIGGQLTWLTFGNYLTALKRVDAAKRYYDYILLVLPSDHPSFAFIYDNLTLVYLEITNDNKALELLKKASKFDTTSLPKPVKHTKLLVTNFFCPTSSSTDKAAIFKKIAENKYYEGDKKAALEYYRQVLHASIVSD
;
A
#
# COMPACT_ATOMS: atom_id res chain seq x y z
N MET A 1 34.67 18.25 -16.33
CA MET A 1 34.43 18.18 -17.78
C MET A 1 35.17 16.94 -18.27
N PHE A 2 34.49 16.08 -19.02
CA PHE A 2 35.11 14.87 -19.60
C PHE A 2 35.11 15.05 -21.11
N ASP A 3 36.25 14.78 -21.74
CA ASP A 3 36.38 14.86 -23.20
C ASP A 3 36.00 13.54 -23.89
N ASP A 4 35.79 12.48 -23.09
CA ASP A 4 35.34 11.16 -23.53
C ASP A 4 34.09 10.74 -22.75
N GLU A 5 33.07 10.33 -23.50
CA GLU A 5 31.76 9.91 -23.00
C GLU A 5 31.87 8.61 -22.19
N CYS A 6 32.69 7.67 -22.65
CA CYS A 6 32.89 6.38 -21.97
C CYS A 6 33.58 6.59 -20.62
N ALA A 7 34.61 7.44 -20.56
CA ALA A 7 35.24 7.85 -19.31
C ALA A 7 34.27 8.56 -18.36
N CYS A 8 33.39 9.43 -18.87
CA CYS A 8 32.34 10.08 -18.08
C CYS A 8 31.38 9.06 -17.46
N ILE A 9 30.84 8.15 -18.27
CA ILE A 9 29.93 7.08 -17.83
C ILE A 9 30.62 6.19 -16.80
N ALA A 10 31.83 5.71 -17.07
CA ALA A 10 32.60 4.87 -16.15
C ALA A 10 32.83 5.59 -14.81
N LYS A 11 33.11 6.90 -14.84
CA LYS A 11 33.26 7.67 -13.61
C LYS A 11 31.95 7.79 -12.85
N ILE A 12 30.84 8.11 -13.52
CA ILE A 12 29.51 8.20 -12.90
C ILE A 12 29.13 6.88 -12.23
N LEU A 13 29.31 5.75 -12.93
CA LEU A 13 29.01 4.41 -12.43
C LEU A 13 29.94 3.97 -11.28
N SER A 14 31.12 4.59 -11.14
CA SER A 14 32.04 4.32 -10.04
C SER A 14 31.71 5.04 -8.73
N VAL A 15 30.89 6.10 -8.79
CA VAL A 15 30.53 6.91 -7.60
C VAL A 15 29.53 6.14 -6.74
N GLN A 16 29.73 6.11 -5.42
CA GLN A 16 28.85 5.38 -4.51
C GLN A 16 28.30 6.23 -3.36
N ASP A 17 28.94 7.36 -3.05
CA ASP A 17 28.77 8.13 -1.82
C ASP A 17 28.41 9.61 -2.05
N LYS A 18 28.18 10.02 -3.31
CA LYS A 18 27.86 11.42 -3.67
C LYS A 18 26.67 11.50 -4.60
N LEU A 19 25.82 12.52 -4.42
CA LEU A 19 24.77 12.85 -5.38
C LEU A 19 25.40 13.46 -6.63
N ILE A 20 24.91 13.06 -7.80
CA ILE A 20 25.40 13.46 -9.10
C ILE A 20 24.32 14.26 -9.81
N TYR A 21 24.69 15.46 -10.22
CA TYR A 21 23.93 16.32 -11.12
C TYR A 21 24.68 16.32 -12.45
N ALA A 22 24.11 15.67 -13.46
CA ALA A 22 24.76 15.49 -14.75
C ALA A 22 24.27 16.53 -15.75
N ILE A 23 25.18 17.11 -16.51
CA ILE A 23 24.84 17.92 -17.69
C ILE A 23 25.24 17.10 -18.91
N VAL A 24 24.27 16.78 -19.77
CA VAL A 24 24.47 15.96 -20.96
C VAL A 24 24.11 16.81 -22.19
N PRO A 25 25.03 17.00 -23.15
CA PRO A 25 24.69 17.67 -24.39
C PRO A 25 23.60 16.91 -25.17
N THR A 26 22.68 17.63 -25.83
CA THR A 26 21.55 17.01 -26.56
C THR A 26 21.97 16.12 -27.73
N TYR A 27 23.19 16.22 -28.25
CA TYR A 27 23.68 15.31 -29.28
C TYR A 27 24.19 13.97 -28.73
N LEU A 28 24.29 13.82 -27.40
CA LEU A 28 24.75 12.61 -26.70
C LEU A 28 23.67 12.00 -25.79
N ASP A 29 22.48 12.59 -25.75
CA ASP A 29 21.44 12.21 -24.80
C ASP A 29 20.96 10.77 -25.02
N ASP A 30 20.75 10.36 -26.27
CA ASP A 30 20.37 9.01 -26.69
C ASP A 30 21.39 7.92 -26.29
N PHE A 31 22.65 8.28 -26.05
CA PHE A 31 23.71 7.33 -25.68
C PHE A 31 24.02 7.35 -24.18
N VAL A 32 24.22 8.54 -23.60
CA VAL A 32 24.69 8.68 -22.21
C VAL A 32 23.55 8.49 -21.21
N ILE A 33 22.38 9.11 -21.44
CA ILE A 33 21.26 9.11 -20.48
C ILE A 33 20.75 7.70 -20.17
N PRO A 34 20.52 6.79 -21.15
CA PRO A 34 20.04 5.44 -20.86
C PRO A 34 20.95 4.67 -19.88
N LEU A 35 22.26 4.93 -19.93
CA LEU A 35 23.26 4.23 -19.13
C LEU A 35 23.38 4.78 -17.70
N ILE A 36 23.13 6.06 -17.49
CA ILE A 36 23.30 6.71 -16.18
C ILE A 36 21.99 7.00 -15.45
N ASN A 37 20.85 7.06 -16.14
CA ASN A 37 19.56 7.44 -15.55
C ASN A 37 19.17 6.53 -14.37
N ASN A 38 19.41 5.22 -14.48
CA ASN A 38 19.06 4.26 -13.45
C ASN A 38 20.10 4.17 -12.31
N HIS A 39 21.21 4.91 -12.39
CA HIS A 39 22.22 4.88 -11.36
C HIS A 39 21.74 5.56 -10.06
N ARG A 40 21.87 4.90 -8.91
CA ARG A 40 21.33 5.37 -7.62
C ARG A 40 21.88 6.73 -7.16
N CYS A 41 23.10 7.07 -7.55
CA CYS A 41 23.74 8.34 -7.19
C CYS A 41 23.36 9.49 -8.13
N VAL A 42 22.81 9.20 -9.31
CA VAL A 42 22.33 10.25 -10.24
C VAL A 42 20.99 10.78 -9.72
N GLU A 43 20.98 12.06 -9.36
CA GLU A 43 19.80 12.75 -8.82
C GLU A 43 19.06 13.49 -9.93
N LYS A 44 19.77 14.31 -10.71
CA LYS A 44 19.20 15.09 -11.82
C LYS A 44 20.09 15.04 -13.05
N ILE A 45 19.46 15.02 -14.22
CA ILE A 45 20.10 15.15 -15.52
C ILE A 45 19.55 16.42 -16.19
N TYR A 46 20.44 17.27 -16.68
CA TYR A 46 20.11 18.47 -17.44
C TYR A 46 20.62 18.31 -18.86
N THR A 47 19.80 18.66 -19.85
CA THR A 47 20.23 18.63 -21.23
C THR A 47 20.71 20.00 -21.70
N TYR A 48 21.89 20.04 -22.31
CA TYR A 48 22.46 21.28 -22.86
C TYR A 48 22.31 21.31 -24.37
N GLN A 49 21.63 22.33 -24.89
CA GLN A 49 21.34 22.48 -26.31
C GLN A 49 22.11 23.68 -26.88
N PRO A 50 23.13 23.48 -27.72
CA PRO A 50 23.96 24.58 -28.24
C PRO A 50 23.35 25.34 -29.44
N SER A 51 22.27 24.86 -30.08
CA SER A 51 21.60 25.52 -31.22
C SER A 51 20.07 25.38 -31.18
N GLU A 52 19.33 26.40 -31.64
CA GLU A 52 17.85 26.39 -31.71
C GLU A 52 17.30 25.32 -32.68
N ASP A 53 18.08 24.91 -33.69
CA ASP A 53 17.72 23.88 -34.63
C ASP A 53 18.25 22.50 -34.19
N GLN A 54 17.35 21.51 -34.31
CA GLN A 54 17.43 20.10 -33.90
C GLN A 54 17.05 19.83 -32.44
N GLY A 55 15.75 19.68 -32.20
CA GLY A 55 15.25 19.03 -30.99
C GLY A 55 15.29 17.51 -31.12
N PRO A 56 15.51 16.82 -29.99
CA PRO A 56 14.67 15.68 -29.67
C PRO A 56 13.96 15.95 -28.34
N THR A 57 12.65 16.22 -28.44
CA THR A 57 11.72 16.28 -27.30
C THR A 57 11.33 14.89 -26.79
N TYR A 58 11.92 13.82 -27.34
CA TYR A 58 11.56 12.42 -27.10
C TYR A 58 12.14 11.89 -25.76
N CYS A 59 13.42 12.16 -25.47
CA CYS A 59 14.12 11.65 -24.29
C CYS A 59 13.55 12.12 -22.94
N ILE A 60 12.98 13.34 -22.90
CA ILE A 60 12.40 13.92 -21.67
C ILE A 60 11.24 13.06 -21.14
N ARG A 61 10.48 12.39 -22.01
CA ARG A 61 9.33 11.56 -21.60
C ARG A 61 9.74 10.15 -21.17
N GLU A 62 10.88 9.66 -21.62
CA GLU A 62 11.36 8.30 -21.32
C GLU A 62 12.22 8.24 -20.05
N TYR A 63 12.99 9.30 -19.76
CA TYR A 63 13.95 9.32 -18.66
C TYR A 63 13.51 10.26 -17.51
N PRO A 64 12.97 9.71 -16.41
CA PRO A 64 12.32 10.49 -15.36
C PRO A 64 13.26 11.35 -14.50
N LYS A 65 14.58 11.21 -14.62
CA LYS A 65 15.57 12.07 -13.94
C LYS A 65 15.96 13.31 -14.74
N ILE A 66 15.47 13.46 -15.98
CA ILE A 66 15.69 14.68 -16.76
C ILE A 66 14.85 15.81 -16.15
N CYS A 67 15.50 16.87 -15.69
CA CYS A 67 14.87 17.96 -14.96
C CYS A 67 14.68 19.25 -15.79
N GLY A 68 15.39 19.39 -16.90
CA GLY A 68 15.26 20.55 -17.77
C GLY A 68 16.28 20.56 -18.90
N SER A 69 16.04 21.42 -19.88
CA SER A 69 16.96 21.73 -20.96
C SER A 69 17.33 23.21 -20.91
N GLY A 70 18.53 23.56 -21.36
CA GLY A 70 19.00 24.95 -21.39
C GLY A 70 19.89 25.26 -22.58
N LEU A 71 19.73 26.46 -23.13
CA LEU A 71 20.56 27.01 -24.22
C LEU A 71 21.87 27.64 -23.70
N SER A 72 21.91 28.02 -22.41
CA SER A 72 23.06 28.63 -21.76
C SER A 72 23.56 27.76 -20.61
N ILE A 73 24.86 27.49 -20.60
CA ILE A 73 25.51 26.75 -19.52
C ILE A 73 25.41 27.53 -18.19
N ASP A 74 25.47 28.86 -18.22
CA ASP A 74 25.38 29.68 -17.01
C ASP A 74 23.98 29.62 -16.39
N LEU A 75 22.93 29.62 -17.22
CA LEU A 75 21.55 29.43 -16.76
C LEU A 75 21.35 28.03 -16.17
N LEU A 76 21.91 27.00 -16.82
CA LEU A 76 21.88 25.64 -16.28
C LEU A 76 22.64 25.56 -14.94
N MET A 77 23.81 26.18 -14.83
CA MET A 77 24.58 26.20 -13.59
C MET A 77 23.86 26.94 -12.46
N ASN A 78 23.13 28.02 -12.76
CA ASN A 78 22.27 28.69 -11.78
C ASN A 78 21.13 27.77 -11.33
N GLN A 79 20.45 27.11 -12.27
CA GLN A 79 19.38 26.15 -11.95
C GLN A 79 19.92 24.97 -11.11
N ILE A 80 21.07 24.42 -11.46
CA ILE A 80 21.73 23.35 -10.71
C ILE A 80 22.10 23.83 -9.31
N THR A 81 22.61 25.06 -9.19
CA THR A 81 22.98 25.65 -7.90
C THR A 81 21.74 25.87 -7.04
N GLU A 82 20.63 26.35 -7.61
CA GLU A 82 19.34 26.46 -6.93
C GLU A 82 18.80 25.09 -6.52
N ASP A 83 18.94 24.07 -7.38
CA ASP A 83 18.48 22.72 -7.11
C ASP A 83 19.33 22.05 -6.01
N MET A 84 20.65 22.14 -6.08
CA MET A 84 21.56 21.71 -5.00
C MET A 84 21.26 22.47 -3.71
N ASN A 85 21.05 23.77 -3.80
CA ASN A 85 20.63 24.59 -2.66
C ASN A 85 19.23 24.23 -2.19
N SER A 86 18.31 23.71 -3.00
CA SER A 86 16.99 23.27 -2.54
C SER A 86 17.07 21.92 -1.83
N VAL A 87 18.04 21.07 -2.21
CA VAL A 87 18.38 19.85 -1.47
C VAL A 87 19.08 20.19 -0.15
N MET A 88 19.86 21.27 -0.11
CA MET A 88 20.65 21.68 1.07
C MET A 88 19.92 22.68 2.00
N LYS A 89 19.11 23.60 1.46
CA LYS A 89 18.34 24.60 2.17
C LYS A 89 16.97 24.03 2.45
N ARG A 90 16.61 23.99 3.73
CA ARG A 90 15.32 23.54 4.23
C ARG A 90 14.32 24.69 4.21
N PRO A 91 13.30 24.73 3.33
CA PRO A 91 12.18 25.63 3.51
C PRO A 91 11.03 24.79 4.07
N SER A 92 10.98 24.69 5.40
CA SER A 92 9.85 24.10 6.11
C SER A 92 8.66 25.07 6.03
N ARG A 93 7.91 24.97 4.95
CA ARG A 93 6.48 25.30 4.94
C ARG A 93 5.74 24.05 4.47
N TRP A 94 5.23 23.33 5.44
CA TRP A 94 4.35 22.18 5.23
C TRP A 94 2.98 22.60 4.64
N SER A 95 2.75 23.84 4.19
CA SER A 95 1.49 24.18 3.50
C SER A 95 1.31 23.42 2.16
N ARG A 96 2.39 22.85 1.58
CA ARG A 96 2.32 21.87 0.46
C ARG A 96 2.11 20.41 0.91
N SER A 97 2.06 20.14 2.21
CA SER A 97 2.03 18.79 2.78
C SER A 97 0.71 18.06 2.63
N LYS A 98 -0.40 18.75 2.32
CA LYS A 98 -1.69 18.08 2.07
C LYS A 98 -1.58 17.05 0.93
N THR A 99 -0.80 17.37 -0.11
CA THR A 99 -0.51 16.46 -1.24
C THR A 99 0.47 15.34 -0.83
N MET A 100 1.47 15.67 -0.02
CA MET A 100 2.51 14.76 0.47
C MET A 100 1.97 13.72 1.47
N LEU A 101 1.01 14.13 2.31
CA LEU A 101 0.30 13.32 3.31
C LEU A 101 -0.66 12.34 2.62
N ASN A 102 -1.36 12.81 1.58
CA ASN A 102 -2.21 11.98 0.73
C ASN A 102 -1.41 10.97 -0.09
N GLN A 103 -0.19 11.29 -0.53
CA GLN A 103 0.69 10.37 -1.27
C GLN A 103 1.40 9.33 -0.37
N LEU A 104 1.73 9.69 0.88
CA LEU A 104 2.51 8.82 1.79
C LEU A 104 1.66 7.86 2.64
N CYS A 105 0.47 8.27 3.08
CA CYS A 105 -0.35 7.50 4.03
C CYS A 105 -1.70 7.01 3.48
N TYR A 106 -2.17 7.53 2.33
CA TYR A 106 -3.50 7.28 1.75
C TYR A 106 -4.64 7.14 2.78
N GLN A 107 -5.10 8.28 3.32
CA GLN A 107 -6.52 8.60 3.55
C GLN A 107 -6.67 9.99 4.19
N THR A 108 -7.30 10.93 3.49
CA THR A 108 -8.65 11.43 3.83
C THR A 108 -9.16 12.34 2.72
N LYS A 109 -10.49 12.45 2.65
CA LYS A 109 -11.28 13.42 1.90
C LYS A 109 -10.53 14.74 1.69
N GLU A 110 -10.85 15.46 0.62
CA GLU A 110 -10.83 16.93 0.76
C GLU A 110 -11.40 17.25 2.15
N PRO A 111 -10.68 17.94 3.05
CA PRO A 111 -11.38 18.71 4.04
C PRO A 111 -12.22 19.63 3.17
N LYS A 112 -13.50 19.29 3.03
CA LYS A 112 -14.52 20.29 2.81
C LYS A 112 -14.16 21.37 3.80
N THR A 113 -13.67 22.48 3.27
CA THR A 113 -13.65 23.80 3.90
C THR A 113 -13.44 23.77 5.41
N SER A 114 -12.23 24.09 5.87
CA SER A 114 -11.85 24.26 7.28
C SER A 114 -12.12 23.03 8.16
N LEU A 115 -11.11 22.14 8.29
CA LEU A 115 -11.04 21.26 9.45
C LEU A 115 -10.93 22.17 10.68
N SER A 116 -11.99 22.24 11.49
CA SER A 116 -11.89 22.94 12.76
C SER A 116 -10.97 22.16 13.70
N ILE A 117 -10.23 22.86 14.58
CA ILE A 117 -9.52 22.29 15.74
C ILE A 117 -10.36 21.16 16.38
N LYS A 118 -11.67 21.36 16.55
CA LYS A 118 -12.59 20.39 17.16
C LYS A 118 -12.68 19.03 16.44
N ASP A 119 -12.50 18.97 15.13
CA ASP A 119 -12.63 17.72 14.35
C ASP A 119 -11.33 16.92 14.30
N ALA A 120 -10.17 17.60 14.32
CA ALA A 120 -8.87 16.95 14.49
C ALA A 120 -8.68 16.36 15.89
N PHE A 121 -9.30 16.99 16.91
CA PHE A 121 -9.13 16.66 18.32
C PHE A 121 -10.27 15.81 18.93
N LYS A 122 -11.20 15.27 18.14
CA LYS A 122 -12.25 14.33 18.59
C LYS A 122 -11.73 12.92 18.96
N VAL A 123 -10.45 12.62 18.73
CA VAL A 123 -9.85 11.29 18.92
C VAL A 123 -8.79 11.32 20.02
N ASP A 124 -8.96 10.48 21.04
CA ASP A 124 -8.18 10.35 22.30
C ASP A 124 -6.71 10.79 22.20
N LEU A 125 -6.31 11.82 22.96
CA LEU A 125 -5.09 12.66 22.82
C LEU A 125 -3.97 12.41 23.84
N ASN A 126 -4.06 11.34 24.63
CA ASN A 126 -3.27 11.18 25.87
C ASN A 126 -1.72 11.22 25.75
N ASN A 127 -1.15 11.15 24.54
CA ASN A 127 0.30 11.10 24.31
C ASN A 127 0.88 12.31 23.57
N ILE A 128 0.09 13.36 23.26
CA ILE A 128 0.60 14.56 22.58
C ILE A 128 0.65 15.73 23.54
N HIS A 129 1.82 16.37 23.60
CA HIS A 129 2.09 17.47 24.52
C HIS A 129 2.47 18.72 23.76
N ILE A 130 1.75 19.81 24.00
CA ILE A 130 2.03 21.11 23.36
C ILE A 130 2.64 22.02 24.41
N PHE A 131 3.86 22.47 24.14
CA PHE A 131 4.56 23.44 24.98
C PHE A 131 4.55 24.77 24.25
N ILE A 132 4.20 25.84 24.94
CA ILE A 132 4.20 27.19 24.39
C ILE A 132 5.22 28.01 25.17
N LEU A 133 6.21 28.56 24.47
CA LEU A 133 7.24 29.41 25.02
C LEU A 133 7.03 30.84 24.52
N PHE A 134 6.67 31.74 25.43
CA PHE A 134 6.52 33.17 25.15
C PHE A 134 7.81 33.91 25.48
N LEU A 135 8.46 34.46 24.47
CA LEU A 135 9.65 35.31 24.60
C LEU A 135 9.33 36.70 24.05
N ASP A 136 9.37 37.71 24.92
CA ASP A 136 9.13 39.13 24.60
C ASP A 136 7.74 39.48 24.03
N LEU A 137 6.75 38.61 24.18
CA LEU A 137 5.38 38.84 23.75
C LEU A 137 4.40 38.60 24.91
N SER A 138 3.58 39.60 25.21
CA SER A 138 2.53 39.54 26.24
C SER A 138 1.27 38.80 25.76
N GLN A 139 1.45 37.71 24.99
CA GLN A 139 0.43 36.86 24.34
C GLN A 139 -0.13 37.36 23.00
N PRO A 140 0.44 36.94 21.86
CA PRO A 140 -0.14 37.16 20.53
C PRO A 140 -1.07 36.01 20.10
N PHE A 141 -1.09 34.91 20.87
CA PHE A 141 -1.75 33.67 20.49
C PHE A 141 -2.19 32.90 21.74
N ARG A 142 -3.44 32.41 21.73
CA ARG A 142 -4.00 31.53 22.76
C ARG A 142 -4.56 30.27 22.12
N LEU A 143 -3.95 29.13 22.40
CA LEU A 143 -4.56 27.82 22.19
C LEU A 143 -5.33 27.47 23.46
N SER A 144 -6.64 27.29 23.36
CA SER A 144 -7.43 26.73 24.47
C SER A 144 -8.24 25.55 23.95
N HIS A 145 -7.94 24.35 24.49
CA HIS A 145 -8.73 23.15 24.22
C HIS A 145 -8.73 22.24 25.45
N SER A 146 -9.92 21.80 25.87
CA SER A 146 -10.14 21.02 27.10
C SER A 146 -9.53 19.61 27.12
N ALA A 147 -8.94 19.17 26.00
CA ALA A 147 -8.47 17.80 25.78
C ALA A 147 -6.94 17.69 25.56
N ILE A 148 -6.21 18.80 25.64
CA ILE A 148 -4.77 18.86 25.37
C ILE A 148 -4.04 19.37 26.60
N ASN A 149 -2.96 18.69 26.98
CA ASN A 149 -2.05 19.18 28.00
C ASN A 149 -1.15 20.25 27.39
N ILE A 150 -1.58 21.50 27.51
CA ILE A 150 -0.82 22.69 27.09
C ILE A 150 -0.06 23.20 28.30
N LYS A 151 1.27 23.30 28.18
CA LYS A 151 2.12 23.94 29.19
C LYS A 151 2.71 25.22 28.63
N GLU A 152 2.55 26.31 29.37
CA GLU A 152 3.07 27.62 28.98
C GLU A 152 4.32 27.95 29.79
N PHE A 153 5.32 28.52 29.12
CA PHE A 153 6.59 28.94 29.68
C PHE A 153 6.92 30.35 29.21
N TYR A 154 7.62 31.09 30.07
CA TYR A 154 8.06 32.46 29.79
C TYR A 154 9.59 32.59 29.77
N TYR A 155 10.31 31.50 30.06
CA TYR A 155 11.77 31.44 30.10
C TYR A 155 12.27 30.12 29.49
N ILE A 156 13.33 30.19 28.67
CA ILE A 156 13.93 29.03 27.99
C ILE A 156 14.37 27.96 29.00
N GLU A 157 15.00 28.37 30.10
CA GLU A 157 15.52 27.46 31.14
C GLU A 157 14.40 26.63 31.78
N GLN A 158 13.27 27.27 32.10
CA GLN A 158 12.11 26.60 32.69
C GLN A 158 11.47 25.61 31.71
N CYS A 159 11.34 26.01 30.44
CA CYS A 159 10.84 25.13 29.39
C CYS A 159 11.74 23.90 29.23
N THR A 160 13.06 24.12 29.16
CA THR A 160 14.08 23.07 29.01
C THR A 160 14.06 22.09 30.18
N GLN A 161 14.05 22.60 31.42
CA GLN A 161 13.96 21.76 32.62
C GLN A 161 12.66 20.96 32.66
N SER A 162 11.53 21.57 32.29
CA SER A 162 10.25 20.87 32.23
C SER A 162 10.28 19.77 31.17
N ILE A 163 10.84 20.01 29.99
CA ILE A 163 10.98 18.98 28.94
C ILE A 163 11.79 17.79 29.47
N ASN A 164 12.99 18.05 30.00
CA ASN A 164 13.90 17.00 30.48
C ASN A 164 13.34 16.21 31.67
N ASN A 165 12.63 16.88 32.59
CA ASN A 165 12.10 16.24 33.80
C ASN A 165 10.74 15.57 33.58
N SER A 166 10.07 15.83 32.46
CA SER A 166 8.70 15.38 32.23
C SER A 166 8.59 13.90 31.84
N GLY A 167 9.63 13.32 31.24
CA GLY A 167 9.58 11.97 30.66
C GLY A 167 8.54 11.81 29.54
N LEU A 168 8.00 12.91 29.02
CA LEU A 168 6.93 12.90 28.02
C LEU A 168 7.53 12.67 26.63
N PRO A 169 7.00 11.71 25.84
CA PRO A 169 7.37 11.59 24.43
C PRO A 169 6.68 12.68 23.59
N ASP A 170 7.28 13.02 22.43
CA ASP A 170 6.61 13.74 21.34
C ASP A 170 6.04 15.14 21.68
N ILE A 171 6.91 16.06 22.11
CA ILE A 171 6.56 17.44 22.46
C ILE A 171 6.55 18.35 21.21
N PHE A 172 5.43 19.00 20.94
CA PHE A 172 5.31 20.05 19.92
C PHE A 172 5.51 21.41 20.59
N LEU A 173 6.58 22.12 20.22
CA LEU A 173 6.97 23.37 20.85
C LEU A 173 6.60 24.57 19.97
N ILE A 174 5.80 25.48 20.50
CA ILE A 174 5.47 26.75 19.86
C ILE A 174 6.31 27.83 20.53
N VAL A 175 7.13 28.54 19.77
CA VAL A 175 7.99 29.62 20.25
C VAL A 175 7.46 30.94 19.70
N SER A 176 6.95 31.79 20.58
CA SER A 176 6.47 33.11 20.25
C SER A 176 7.57 34.13 20.52
N ILE A 177 8.08 34.80 19.48
CA ILE A 177 9.23 35.71 19.57
C ILE A 177 9.04 37.02 18.79
N ARG A 178 9.54 38.12 19.38
CA ARG A 178 9.61 39.46 18.77
C ARG A 178 11.02 39.91 18.37
N LYS A 179 12.03 39.18 18.83
CA LYS A 179 13.44 39.36 18.50
C LYS A 179 14.04 37.98 18.29
N PHE A 180 15.16 37.92 17.58
CA PHE A 180 15.88 36.67 17.41
C PHE A 180 16.41 36.16 18.77
N TYR A 181 16.03 34.94 19.12
CA TYR A 181 16.54 34.21 20.28
C TYR A 181 17.17 32.91 19.81
N ASP A 182 18.32 32.55 20.38
CA ASP A 182 18.94 31.26 20.11
C ASP A 182 18.17 30.16 20.86
N ILE A 183 17.43 29.35 20.10
CA ILE A 183 16.64 28.23 20.62
C ILE A 183 17.26 26.86 20.27
N ARG A 184 18.54 26.81 19.86
CA ARG A 184 19.23 25.57 19.49
C ARG A 184 19.16 24.50 20.58
N ALA A 185 19.44 24.89 21.82
CA ALA A 185 19.40 24.00 22.97
C ALA A 185 18.03 23.31 23.17
N LEU A 186 16.92 23.96 22.79
CA LEU A 186 15.57 23.37 22.87
C LEU A 186 15.32 22.37 21.73
N ALA A 187 15.85 22.63 20.54
CA ALA A 187 15.65 21.78 19.38
C ALA A 187 16.50 20.50 19.40
N GLU A 188 17.64 20.54 20.08
CA GLU A 188 18.51 19.39 20.31
C GLU A 188 17.94 18.40 21.33
N LEU A 189 16.89 18.78 22.08
CA LEU A 189 16.25 17.88 23.03
C LEU A 189 15.51 16.76 22.28
N ASP A 190 15.83 15.52 22.62
CA ASP A 190 15.19 14.33 22.04
C ASP A 190 13.65 14.36 22.12
N PRO A 191 13.02 14.73 23.25
CA PRO A 191 11.56 14.75 23.37
C PRO A 191 10.87 15.79 22.48
N VAL A 192 11.56 16.85 22.07
CA VAL A 192 10.98 17.89 21.20
C VAL A 192 10.85 17.32 19.81
N HIS A 193 9.65 17.24 19.26
CA HIS A 193 9.40 16.65 17.94
C HIS A 193 9.44 17.70 16.82
N ALA A 194 8.81 18.85 17.06
CA ALA A 194 8.73 19.93 16.10
C ALA A 194 8.67 21.29 16.81
N ILE A 195 9.27 22.31 16.19
CA ILE A 195 9.25 23.69 16.67
C ILE A 195 8.48 24.57 15.68
N TYR A 196 7.57 25.40 16.17
CA TYR A 196 6.82 26.36 15.36
C TYR A 196 7.13 27.76 15.88
N VAL A 197 7.62 28.64 15.03
CA VAL A 197 7.97 30.00 15.42
C VAL A 197 6.85 30.96 15.01
N VAL A 198 6.34 31.71 15.97
CA VAL A 198 5.35 32.77 15.73
C VAL A 198 6.04 34.11 15.91
N THR A 199 6.05 34.92 14.87
CA THR A 199 6.75 36.21 14.89
C THR A 199 6.06 37.25 14.02
N ASP A 200 6.11 38.51 14.44
CA ASP A 200 5.65 39.68 13.70
C ASP A 200 6.75 40.28 12.80
N ILE A 201 7.97 39.72 12.83
CA ILE A 201 9.15 40.22 12.10
C ILE A 201 9.14 39.72 10.64
N LYS A 202 9.41 40.62 9.70
CA LYS A 202 9.41 40.33 8.25
C LYS A 202 10.75 39.82 7.68
N SER A 203 11.85 39.84 8.44
CA SER A 203 13.20 39.55 7.91
C SER A 203 13.51 38.05 7.91
N ASN A 204 13.50 37.43 6.73
CA ASN A 204 13.85 36.01 6.54
C ASN A 204 15.32 35.69 6.86
N ASP A 205 16.26 36.62 6.62
CA ASP A 205 17.70 36.33 6.62
C ASP A 205 18.26 35.81 7.97
N GLN A 206 17.75 36.29 9.11
CA GLN A 206 18.22 35.80 10.43
C GLN A 206 17.71 34.39 10.74
N PHE A 207 16.55 34.02 10.20
CA PHE A 207 15.93 32.71 10.37
C PHE A 207 16.47 31.66 9.40
N GLU A 208 17.05 32.06 8.27
CA GLU A 208 17.72 31.15 7.33
C GLU A 208 18.86 30.37 8.01
N THR A 209 19.62 31.02 8.90
CA THR A 209 20.71 30.38 9.67
C THR A 209 20.22 29.27 10.61
N MET A 210 18.98 29.37 11.10
CA MET A 210 18.37 28.37 12.00
C MET A 210 17.86 27.12 11.28
N SER A 211 17.66 27.19 9.96
CA SER A 211 17.13 26.08 9.17
C SER A 211 18.10 24.89 9.06
N ILE A 212 19.40 25.10 9.34
CA ILE A 212 20.46 24.15 8.99
C ILE A 212 20.49 22.92 9.95
N HIS A 213 19.99 23.06 11.19
CA HIS A 213 20.06 21.97 12.20
C HIS A 213 18.84 21.79 13.13
N LEU A 214 17.75 22.55 12.96
CA LEU A 214 16.64 22.55 13.93
C LEU A 214 15.44 21.71 13.48
N LYS A 215 14.71 21.12 14.45
CA LYS A 215 13.37 20.51 14.29
C LYS A 215 12.27 21.55 13.95
N LEU A 216 12.63 22.67 13.31
CA LEU A 216 11.73 23.76 12.93
C LEU A 216 10.76 23.29 11.84
N SER A 217 9.46 23.42 12.08
CA SER A 217 8.38 23.06 11.15
C SER A 217 7.87 24.26 10.35
N GLY A 218 8.03 25.49 10.87
CA GLY A 218 7.71 26.69 10.13
C GLY A 218 7.80 27.96 10.95
N ILE A 219 7.70 29.09 10.25
CA ILE A 219 7.67 30.45 10.80
C ILE A 219 6.38 31.11 10.31
N PHE A 220 5.59 31.64 11.24
CA PHE A 220 4.23 32.09 11.00
C PHE A 220 4.05 33.52 11.52
N GLY A 221 3.49 34.37 10.65
CA GLY A 221 3.03 35.71 11.03
C GLY A 221 1.53 35.76 11.34
N ILE A 222 0.79 34.70 10.99
CA ILE A 222 -0.66 34.60 11.14
C ILE A 222 -0.98 33.35 11.96
N ASN A 223 -1.85 33.51 12.96
CA ASN A 223 -2.22 32.44 13.89
C ASN A 223 -2.97 31.29 13.20
N GLU A 224 -3.76 31.59 12.16
CA GLU A 224 -4.52 30.57 11.40
C GLU A 224 -3.58 29.61 10.65
N ASP A 225 -2.58 30.14 9.93
CA ASP A 225 -1.59 29.34 9.20
C ASP A 225 -0.79 28.41 10.13
N LEU A 226 -0.44 28.91 11.33
CA LEU A 226 0.22 28.12 12.37
C LEU A 226 -0.68 26.96 12.80
N LEU A 227 -1.95 27.24 13.09
CA LEU A 227 -2.90 26.25 13.58
C LEU A 227 -3.16 25.17 12.55
N ASP A 228 -3.39 25.55 11.30
CA ASP A 228 -3.56 24.60 10.19
C ASP A 228 -2.32 23.71 10.05
N GLN A 229 -1.13 24.29 10.21
CA GLN A 229 0.10 23.53 10.12
C GLN A 229 0.30 22.56 11.29
N LEU A 230 0.12 23.05 12.51
CA LEU A 230 0.24 22.26 13.72
C LEU A 230 -0.74 21.09 13.73
N ILE A 231 -2.00 21.33 13.32
CA ILE A 231 -3.01 20.27 13.18
C ILE A 231 -2.56 19.24 12.14
N THR A 232 -2.06 19.69 10.99
CA THR A 232 -1.62 18.80 9.91
C THR A 232 -0.48 17.90 10.37
N ASP A 233 0.53 18.47 11.05
CA ASP A 233 1.70 17.73 11.55
C ASP A 233 1.31 16.75 12.67
N ILE A 234 0.43 17.16 13.59
CA ILE A 234 -0.09 16.30 14.66
C ILE A 234 -0.88 15.13 14.06
N CYS A 235 -1.79 15.40 13.11
CA CYS A 235 -2.56 14.36 12.43
C CYS A 235 -1.66 13.39 11.67
N PHE A 236 -0.65 13.91 10.95
CA PHE A 236 0.36 13.12 10.25
C PHE A 236 1.07 12.15 11.19
N TYR A 237 1.60 12.68 12.29
CA TYR A 237 2.39 11.90 13.23
C TYR A 237 1.57 10.79 13.90
N ARG A 238 0.29 11.07 14.23
CA ARG A 238 -0.63 10.06 14.75
C ARG A 238 -1.01 9.00 13.73
N GLN A 239 -1.22 9.38 12.48
CA GLN A 239 -1.56 8.43 11.41
C GLN A 239 -0.41 7.46 11.16
N ILE A 240 0.84 7.95 11.17
CA ILE A 240 2.03 7.08 11.08
C ILE A 240 2.10 6.14 12.27
N GLN A 241 1.93 6.63 13.50
CA GLN A 241 2.00 5.79 14.71
C GLN A 241 0.87 4.75 14.80
N ARG A 242 -0.35 5.07 14.34
CA ARG A 242 -1.51 4.17 14.42
C ARG A 242 -1.67 3.24 13.21
N HIS A 243 -1.21 3.66 12.03
CA HIS A 243 -1.52 2.99 10.75
C HIS A 243 -0.32 2.98 9.79
N LEU A 244 0.82 2.44 10.22
CA LEU A 244 1.85 2.07 9.25
C LEU A 244 1.26 1.05 8.25
N PRO A 245 1.37 1.30 6.93
CA PRO A 245 0.94 0.34 5.93
C PRO A 245 1.80 -0.92 6.06
N THR A 246 1.19 -1.96 6.61
CA THR A 246 1.79 -3.29 6.75
C THR A 246 2.18 -3.81 5.37
N MET A 247 3.46 -4.10 5.17
CA MET A 247 3.91 -4.75 3.94
C MET A 247 3.84 -6.26 4.07
N ASN A 248 3.16 -6.88 3.11
CA ASN A 248 3.09 -8.32 3.05
C ASN A 248 4.12 -8.81 2.03
N ALA A 249 5.17 -9.46 2.54
CA ALA A 249 6.13 -10.18 1.73
C ALA A 249 5.81 -11.67 1.73
N PHE A 250 5.97 -12.30 0.56
CA PHE A 250 5.74 -13.70 0.36
C PHE A 250 6.97 -14.34 -0.27
N LYS A 251 7.54 -15.32 0.43
CA LYS A 251 8.60 -16.18 -0.09
C LYS A 251 7.98 -17.47 -0.63
N LEU A 252 8.35 -17.83 -1.86
CA LEU A 252 7.91 -19.08 -2.46
C LEU A 252 8.64 -20.25 -1.81
N GLU A 253 7.90 -21.21 -1.26
CA GLU A 253 8.41 -22.47 -0.73
C GLU A 253 7.61 -23.65 -1.31
N PRO A 254 8.21 -24.85 -1.46
CA PRO A 254 7.46 -26.06 -1.79
C PRO A 254 6.47 -26.40 -0.64
N ASN A 255 5.27 -26.88 -0.98
CA ASN A 255 4.17 -27.16 -0.05
C ASN A 255 3.67 -25.92 0.71
N ILE A 256 3.03 -25.01 -0.03
CA ILE A 256 2.68 -23.66 0.42
C ILE A 256 1.80 -23.72 1.68
N LEU A 257 0.86 -24.66 1.78
CA LEU A 257 -0.11 -24.70 2.88
C LEU A 257 0.43 -25.21 4.23
N HIS A 258 1.68 -25.68 4.34
CA HIS A 258 2.19 -26.30 5.57
C HIS A 258 2.79 -25.28 6.57
N LYS A 259 3.17 -24.08 6.12
CA LYS A 259 3.87 -23.11 6.99
C LYS A 259 3.59 -21.65 6.60
N LEU A 260 2.32 -21.24 6.65
CA LEU A 260 1.92 -19.86 6.39
C LEU A 260 1.78 -19.07 7.70
N SER A 261 2.41 -17.90 7.76
CA SER A 261 2.09 -16.86 8.73
C SER A 261 0.77 -16.17 8.40
N ASP A 262 0.14 -15.49 9.36
CA ASP A 262 -1.11 -14.75 9.13
C ASP A 262 -0.99 -13.68 8.04
N HIS A 263 0.17 -13.02 7.93
CA HIS A 263 0.43 -12.03 6.87
C HIS A 263 0.50 -12.67 5.48
N GLN A 264 1.07 -13.88 5.37
CA GLN A 264 1.09 -14.63 4.11
C GLN A 264 -0.31 -15.15 3.74
N ILE A 265 -1.11 -15.53 4.73
CA ILE A 265 -2.52 -15.88 4.50
C ILE A 265 -3.31 -14.67 4.00
N GLU A 266 -3.15 -13.50 4.64
CA GLU A 266 -3.81 -12.26 4.23
C GLU A 266 -3.41 -11.86 2.80
N PHE A 267 -2.11 -11.97 2.46
CA PHE A 267 -1.61 -11.81 1.10
C PHE A 267 -2.32 -12.74 0.12
N LEU A 268 -2.34 -14.06 0.38
CA LEU A 268 -2.94 -15.02 -0.53
C LEU A 268 -4.45 -14.81 -0.69
N CYS A 269 -5.18 -14.50 0.38
CA CYS A 269 -6.62 -14.21 0.32
C CYS A 269 -6.92 -13.07 -0.66
N VAL A 270 -6.20 -11.95 -0.56
CA VAL A 270 -6.38 -10.79 -1.46
C VAL A 270 -6.01 -11.14 -2.90
N GLN A 271 -4.91 -11.86 -3.11
CA GLN A 271 -4.41 -12.21 -4.46
C GLN A 271 -5.26 -13.27 -5.18
N LEU A 272 -5.87 -14.19 -4.43
CA LEU A 272 -6.82 -15.15 -4.97
C LEU A 272 -8.17 -14.48 -5.25
N PHE A 273 -8.61 -13.57 -4.38
CA PHE A 273 -9.84 -12.80 -4.56
C PHE A 273 -9.77 -11.88 -5.78
N SER A 274 -8.66 -11.16 -5.99
CA SER A 274 -8.48 -10.33 -7.18
C SER A 274 -8.61 -11.14 -8.47
N GLY A 275 -8.12 -12.38 -8.48
CA GLY A 275 -8.22 -13.28 -9.64
C GLY A 275 -9.64 -13.77 -9.95
N ILE A 276 -10.51 -13.89 -8.94
CA ILE A 276 -11.90 -14.33 -9.13
C ILE A 276 -12.89 -13.16 -9.27
N LEU A 277 -12.48 -11.94 -8.90
CA LEU A 277 -13.36 -10.76 -8.90
C LEU A 277 -14.13 -10.59 -10.22
N PRO A 278 -13.51 -10.69 -11.41
CA PRO A 278 -14.24 -10.55 -12.68
C PRO A 278 -15.34 -11.58 -12.90
N GLN A 279 -15.22 -12.77 -12.28
CA GLN A 279 -16.15 -13.89 -12.45
C GLN A 279 -17.35 -13.82 -11.50
N LEU A 280 -17.31 -12.99 -10.47
CA LEU A 280 -18.37 -12.95 -9.45
C LEU A 280 -19.71 -12.51 -10.06
N PRO A 281 -20.86 -13.07 -9.63
CA PRO A 281 -22.17 -12.56 -10.00
C PRO A 281 -22.39 -11.16 -9.41
N MET A 282 -23.00 -10.25 -10.17
CA MET A 282 -23.33 -8.89 -9.71
C MET A 282 -24.76 -8.80 -9.19
N GLN A 283 -24.98 -7.97 -8.18
CA GLN A 283 -26.28 -7.29 -8.07
C GLN A 283 -26.36 -6.28 -9.22
N LEU A 284 -27.47 -6.30 -9.97
CA LEU A 284 -27.81 -5.26 -10.95
C LEU A 284 -28.00 -3.91 -10.22
N LEU A 285 -26.90 -3.25 -9.86
CA LEU A 285 -26.92 -1.86 -9.43
C LEU A 285 -26.61 -1.02 -10.66
N THR A 286 -27.69 -0.58 -11.31
CA THR A 286 -27.64 0.53 -12.26
C THR A 286 -27.29 1.79 -11.49
N SER A 287 -26.02 2.16 -11.47
CA SER A 287 -25.65 3.56 -11.37
C SER A 287 -24.43 3.82 -12.24
N SER A 288 -24.71 4.02 -13.52
CA SER A 288 -23.81 4.74 -14.42
C SER A 288 -23.67 6.18 -13.91
N SER A 289 -22.74 6.45 -13.00
CA SER A 289 -22.18 7.80 -12.93
C SER A 289 -21.07 7.86 -13.97
N ASN A 290 -21.46 8.26 -15.18
CA ASN A 290 -20.56 8.83 -16.17
C ASN A 290 -20.00 10.13 -15.59
N THR A 291 -18.94 10.03 -14.81
CA THR A 291 -18.05 11.16 -14.57
C THR A 291 -16.64 10.63 -14.67
N GLN A 292 -15.96 10.95 -15.78
CA GLN A 292 -14.50 10.90 -15.91
C GLN A 292 -13.88 11.91 -14.93
N ASP A 293 -14.07 11.70 -13.64
CA ASP A 293 -13.43 12.50 -12.60
C ASP A 293 -12.37 11.63 -11.92
N ASN A 294 -11.13 11.77 -12.40
CA ASN A 294 -9.99 11.03 -11.88
C ASN A 294 -9.74 11.35 -10.39
N VAL A 295 -10.22 12.49 -9.86
CA VAL A 295 -10.14 12.84 -8.45
C VAL A 295 -11.09 11.96 -7.62
N ARG A 296 -12.30 11.74 -8.12
CA ARG A 296 -13.28 10.85 -7.48
C ARG A 296 -12.80 9.39 -7.51
N LEU A 297 -12.31 8.92 -8.66
CA LEU A 297 -11.74 7.56 -8.78
C LEU A 297 -10.58 7.34 -7.79
N LEU A 298 -9.70 8.34 -7.64
CA LEU A 298 -8.61 8.27 -6.66
C LEU A 298 -9.14 8.11 -5.22
N ALA A 299 -10.17 8.87 -4.84
CA ALA A 299 -10.79 8.74 -3.52
C ALA A 299 -11.43 7.36 -3.30
N ASP A 300 -12.12 6.84 -4.31
CA ASP A 300 -12.77 5.51 -4.26
C ASP A 300 -11.73 4.38 -4.12
N ILE A 301 -10.61 4.46 -4.85
CA ILE A 301 -9.49 3.50 -4.74
C ILE A 301 -8.87 3.51 -3.34
N ILE A 302 -8.67 4.70 -2.77
CA ILE A 302 -8.12 4.86 -1.43
C ILE A 302 -9.06 4.24 -0.38
N GLN A 303 -10.36 4.45 -0.53
CA GLN A 303 -11.36 3.84 0.35
C GLN A 303 -11.35 2.32 0.22
N ALA A 304 -11.32 1.81 -1.01
CA ALA A 304 -11.26 0.39 -1.31
C ALA A 304 -10.02 -0.31 -0.72
N ASN A 305 -8.85 0.35 -0.74
CA ASN A 305 -7.62 -0.17 -0.12
C ASN A 305 -7.79 -0.43 1.39
N VAL A 306 -8.53 0.41 2.10
CA VAL A 306 -8.80 0.23 3.54
C VAL A 306 -9.87 -0.83 3.79
N GLU A 307 -10.93 -0.85 2.96
CA GLU A 307 -12.00 -1.84 3.10
C GLU A 307 -11.50 -3.27 2.88
N ILE A 308 -10.68 -3.52 1.86
CA ILE A 308 -10.15 -4.86 1.57
C ILE A 308 -9.29 -5.39 2.71
N LYS A 309 -8.48 -4.54 3.34
CA LYS A 309 -7.64 -4.94 4.48
C LYS A 309 -8.48 -5.50 5.63
N ASN A 310 -9.68 -4.96 5.81
CA ASN A 310 -10.62 -5.40 6.85
C ASN A 310 -11.55 -6.52 6.38
N LEU A 311 -11.75 -6.67 5.06
CA LEU A 311 -12.66 -7.64 4.46
C LEU A 311 -12.42 -9.07 4.97
N PHE A 312 -11.16 -9.50 5.04
CA PHE A 312 -10.81 -10.86 5.45
C PHE A 312 -10.63 -11.04 6.97
N LYS A 313 -10.69 -9.95 7.75
CA LYS A 313 -10.58 -9.99 9.22
C LYS A 313 -11.95 -10.07 9.89
N ASP A 314 -12.89 -9.19 9.50
CA ASP A 314 -14.21 -9.09 10.14
C ASP A 314 -15.40 -9.48 9.23
N PHE A 315 -15.09 -9.89 7.99
CA PHE A 315 -15.95 -10.50 6.96
C PHE A 315 -17.47 -10.33 7.14
N ASN A 316 -18.07 -9.14 7.01
CA ASN A 316 -19.55 -9.03 7.00
C ASN A 316 -20.08 -9.19 5.56
N ILE A 317 -21.21 -9.91 5.38
CA ILE A 317 -21.87 -10.09 4.07
C ILE A 317 -22.22 -8.73 3.44
N SER A 318 -22.72 -7.77 4.22
CA SER A 318 -23.04 -6.44 3.70
C SER A 318 -21.79 -5.68 3.24
N ALA A 319 -20.69 -5.78 4.00
CA ALA A 319 -19.41 -5.18 3.65
C ALA A 319 -18.80 -5.84 2.39
N LEU A 320 -18.91 -7.17 2.25
CA LEU A 320 -18.47 -7.88 1.06
C LEU A 320 -19.26 -7.42 -0.17
N ALA A 321 -20.58 -7.26 -0.06
CA ALA A 321 -21.42 -6.81 -1.17
C ALA A 321 -21.04 -5.40 -1.65
N SER A 322 -20.87 -4.45 -0.72
CA SER A 322 -20.46 -3.08 -1.05
C SER A 322 -19.06 -3.04 -1.66
N SER A 323 -18.11 -3.78 -1.07
CA SER A 323 -16.73 -3.79 -1.57
C SER A 323 -16.62 -4.51 -2.91
N VAL A 324 -17.31 -5.63 -3.17
CA VAL A 324 -17.29 -6.31 -4.48
C VAL A 324 -17.77 -5.37 -5.59
N THR A 325 -18.88 -4.66 -5.37
CA THR A 325 -19.43 -3.71 -6.34
C THR A 325 -18.44 -2.58 -6.61
N ALA A 326 -17.97 -1.91 -5.55
CA ALA A 326 -17.02 -0.81 -5.67
C ALA A 326 -15.72 -1.24 -6.39
N LEU A 327 -15.18 -2.42 -6.07
CA LEU A 327 -13.95 -2.91 -6.66
C LEU A 327 -14.09 -3.25 -8.14
N LYS A 328 -15.23 -3.78 -8.56
CA LYS A 328 -15.50 -4.02 -9.97
C LYS A 328 -15.66 -2.71 -10.73
N ASP A 329 -16.40 -1.75 -10.18
CA ASP A 329 -16.57 -0.44 -10.80
C ASP A 329 -15.22 0.27 -10.97
N ILE A 330 -14.39 0.26 -9.93
CA ILE A 330 -13.01 0.79 -9.97
C ILE A 330 -12.19 0.05 -11.03
N SER A 331 -12.24 -1.29 -11.04
CA SER A 331 -11.45 -2.09 -12.01
C SER A 331 -11.87 -1.81 -13.45
N GLN A 332 -13.17 -1.69 -13.73
CA GLN A 332 -13.69 -1.32 -15.05
C GLN A 332 -13.29 0.09 -15.46
N GLN A 333 -13.32 1.06 -14.53
CA GLN A 333 -12.86 2.42 -14.80
C GLN A 333 -11.36 2.43 -15.13
N ILE A 334 -10.53 1.73 -14.35
CA ILE A 334 -9.09 1.59 -14.63
C ILE A 334 -8.87 0.94 -16.01
N GLU A 335 -9.57 -0.15 -16.33
CA GLU A 335 -9.48 -0.80 -17.64
C GLU A 335 -9.87 0.12 -18.81
N SER A 336 -10.86 0.99 -18.61
CA SER A 336 -11.23 2.00 -19.62
C SER A 336 -10.14 3.05 -19.85
N LEU A 337 -9.43 3.44 -18.78
CA LEU A 337 -8.30 4.37 -18.83
C LEU A 337 -7.06 3.72 -19.46
N VAL A 338 -6.83 2.42 -19.22
CA VAL A 338 -5.76 1.65 -19.85
C VAL A 338 -5.92 1.64 -21.37
N LYS A 339 -7.15 1.50 -21.87
CA LYS A 339 -7.44 1.49 -23.32
C LYS A 339 -7.24 2.84 -24.01
N THR A 340 -7.23 3.94 -23.26
CA THR A 340 -7.24 5.30 -23.80
C THR A 340 -5.90 6.03 -23.67
N ASN A 341 -4.90 5.47 -22.97
CA ASN A 341 -3.72 6.23 -22.56
C ASN A 341 -2.35 5.52 -22.76
N ASN A 342 -1.33 6.38 -22.89
CA ASN A 342 -0.08 6.24 -23.64
C ASN A 342 1.12 5.64 -22.90
N GLN A 343 2.16 5.34 -23.70
CA GLN A 343 3.58 5.15 -23.34
C GLN A 343 3.94 5.68 -21.94
N PHE A 344 4.40 4.76 -21.10
CA PHE A 344 4.93 5.04 -19.77
C PHE A 344 6.46 4.91 -19.80
N PRO A 345 7.19 5.61 -18.92
CA PRO A 345 8.61 5.31 -18.74
C PRO A 345 8.79 3.87 -18.25
N ASP A 346 9.95 3.28 -18.48
CA ASP A 346 10.26 1.92 -18.02
C ASP A 346 10.19 1.76 -16.50
N THR A 347 10.32 2.86 -15.76
CA THR A 347 10.35 2.89 -14.29
C THR A 347 9.48 4.00 -13.74
N VAL A 348 8.75 3.69 -12.68
CA VAL A 348 7.89 4.61 -11.92
C VAL A 348 8.19 4.48 -10.42
N TYR A 349 7.82 5.50 -9.64
CA TYR A 349 8.36 5.69 -8.29
C TYR A 349 7.26 5.76 -7.24
N ARG A 350 7.52 5.18 -6.07
CA ARG A 350 6.60 5.24 -4.93
C ARG A 350 7.37 5.43 -3.63
N ALA A 351 6.98 6.43 -2.85
CA ALA A 351 7.43 6.56 -1.47
C ALA A 351 6.52 5.77 -0.53
N GLN A 352 7.10 5.13 0.48
CA GLN A 352 6.35 4.45 1.53
C GLN A 352 7.08 4.53 2.86
N ILE A 353 6.36 4.92 3.90
CA ILE A 353 6.85 4.82 5.28
C ILE A 353 6.70 3.37 5.72
N VAL A 354 7.77 2.82 6.31
CA VAL A 354 7.84 1.42 6.71
C VAL A 354 8.24 1.30 8.18
N SER A 355 7.83 0.21 8.82
CA SER A 355 8.28 -0.05 10.19
C SER A 355 9.73 -0.54 10.18
N LYS A 356 10.42 -0.46 11.33
CA LYS A 356 11.76 -1.05 11.47
C LYS A 356 11.77 -2.54 11.10
N ARG A 357 10.73 -3.28 11.50
CA ARG A 357 10.52 -4.69 11.15
C ARG A 357 10.42 -4.88 9.63
N ASP A 358 9.61 -4.07 8.95
CA ASP A 358 9.43 -4.18 7.50
C ASP A 358 10.71 -3.81 6.75
N MET A 359 11.47 -2.86 7.29
CA MET A 359 12.79 -2.49 6.77
C MET A 359 13.79 -3.64 6.87
N GLU A 360 13.86 -4.31 8.02
CA GLU A 360 14.70 -5.50 8.22
C GLU A 360 14.28 -6.64 7.27
N MET A 361 12.96 -6.86 7.12
CA MET A 361 12.42 -7.86 6.19
C MET A 361 12.83 -7.58 4.74
N LEU A 362 12.74 -6.32 4.31
CA LEU A 362 13.15 -5.87 2.99
C LEU A 362 14.66 -6.04 2.76
N GLN A 363 15.49 -5.76 3.76
CA GLN A 363 16.94 -5.86 3.65
C GLN A 363 17.45 -7.31 3.63
N GLN A 364 16.77 -8.22 4.34
CA GLN A 364 17.23 -9.60 4.51
C GLN A 364 16.72 -10.58 3.45
N ASN A 365 15.64 -10.23 2.73
CA ASN A 365 14.96 -11.18 1.85
C ASN A 365 14.87 -10.67 0.41
N SER A 366 16.03 -10.61 -0.26
CA SER A 366 16.07 -10.45 -1.71
C SER A 366 15.26 -11.58 -2.38
N ASN A 367 14.64 -11.28 -3.51
CA ASN A 367 13.79 -12.19 -4.30
C ASN A 367 12.39 -12.51 -3.72
N ASN A 368 11.99 -11.93 -2.59
CA ASN A 368 10.60 -12.04 -2.11
C ASN A 368 9.62 -11.32 -3.04
N ILE A 369 8.38 -11.83 -3.08
CA ILE A 369 7.25 -11.13 -3.68
C ILE A 369 6.66 -10.17 -2.67
N LEU A 370 6.28 -8.98 -3.11
CA LEU A 370 5.68 -7.92 -2.32
C LEU A 370 4.32 -7.56 -2.92
N ALA A 371 3.29 -7.51 -2.08
CA ALA A 371 2.09 -6.72 -2.36
C ALA A 371 2.19 -5.44 -1.56
N LEU A 372 2.37 -4.32 -2.26
CA LEU A 372 2.49 -3.02 -1.59
C LEU A 372 1.13 -2.59 -1.04
N GLN A 373 0.08 -2.71 -1.85
CA GLN A 373 -1.32 -2.43 -1.53
C GLN A 373 -2.23 -3.18 -2.50
N THR A 374 -3.55 -3.12 -2.28
CA THR A 374 -4.52 -3.75 -3.18
C THR A 374 -4.57 -3.06 -4.54
N PHE A 375 -4.63 -1.73 -4.54
CA PHE A 375 -4.30 -0.87 -5.66
C PHE A 375 -3.04 -0.10 -5.33
N ILE A 376 -2.10 -0.07 -6.28
CA ILE A 376 -0.82 0.60 -6.10
C ILE A 376 -0.86 1.90 -6.88
N PHE A 377 -0.52 2.98 -6.19
CA PHE A 377 -0.24 4.26 -6.82
C PHE A 377 1.27 4.47 -6.95
N ALA A 378 1.67 5.07 -8.06
CA ALA A 378 3.04 5.50 -8.29
C ALA A 378 3.06 6.82 -9.06
N SER A 379 4.21 7.48 -9.02
CA SER A 379 4.51 8.72 -9.70
C SER A 379 5.47 8.46 -10.87
N ARG A 380 5.29 9.19 -11.96
CA ARG A 380 6.20 9.19 -13.10
C ARG A 380 7.43 10.06 -12.80
N SER A 381 7.33 11.01 -11.89
CA SER A 381 8.41 11.90 -11.48
C SER A 381 9.26 11.30 -10.35
N PHE A 382 10.49 10.91 -10.68
CA PHE A 382 11.49 10.56 -9.68
C PHE A 382 11.70 11.70 -8.68
N GLN A 383 11.85 12.93 -9.19
CA GLN A 383 12.17 14.10 -8.38
C GLN A 383 11.14 14.36 -7.29
N SER A 384 9.86 14.29 -7.67
CA SER A 384 8.74 14.47 -6.73
C SER A 384 8.83 13.50 -5.55
N ILE A 385 9.08 12.22 -5.83
CA ILE A 385 9.16 11.17 -4.79
C ILE A 385 10.45 11.26 -3.97
N ALA A 386 11.59 11.57 -4.60
CA ALA A 386 12.86 11.76 -3.90
C ALA A 386 12.79 12.91 -2.88
N ASP A 387 12.20 14.04 -3.27
CA ASP A 387 11.96 15.18 -2.37
C ASP A 387 11.04 14.81 -1.19
N ILE A 388 10.06 13.93 -1.43
CA ILE A 388 9.17 13.42 -0.37
C ILE A 388 9.95 12.54 0.60
N CYS A 389 10.74 11.59 0.10
CA CYS A 389 11.53 10.69 0.95
C CYS A 389 12.57 11.44 1.79
N ARG A 390 13.32 12.37 1.20
CA ARG A 390 14.31 13.17 1.95
C ARG A 390 13.69 13.91 3.12
N ARG A 391 12.55 14.57 2.90
CA ARG A 391 11.81 15.27 3.96
C ARG A 391 11.33 14.33 5.06
N ALA A 392 10.98 13.08 4.74
CA ALA A 392 10.61 12.09 5.75
C ALA A 392 11.84 11.61 6.54
N VAL A 393 12.99 11.37 5.88
CA VAL A 393 14.27 11.04 6.55
C VAL A 393 14.71 12.16 7.50
N ASP A 394 14.59 13.43 7.11
CA ASP A 394 14.89 14.58 7.96
C ASP A 394 14.07 14.61 9.25
N LYS A 395 12.87 14.01 9.22
CA LYS A 395 11.98 13.86 10.38
C LYS A 395 12.20 12.54 11.13
N GLN A 396 13.34 11.88 10.89
CA GLN A 396 13.71 10.60 11.50
C GLN A 396 12.70 9.47 11.21
N LEU A 397 11.92 9.58 10.12
CA LEU A 397 11.03 8.52 9.69
C LEU A 397 11.79 7.49 8.85
N THR A 398 11.44 6.22 9.02
CA THR A 398 11.93 5.16 8.15
C THR A 398 11.09 5.12 6.89
N VAL A 399 11.67 5.56 5.77
CA VAL A 399 11.00 5.67 4.47
C VAL A 399 11.78 4.94 3.38
N VAL A 400 11.03 4.39 2.43
CA VAL A 400 11.53 3.65 1.28
C VAL A 400 11.02 4.30 -0.02
N LEU A 401 11.91 4.44 -1.01
CA LEU A 401 11.58 4.85 -2.37
C LEU A 401 11.64 3.64 -3.30
N PHE A 402 10.49 3.06 -3.63
CA PHE A 402 10.42 1.94 -4.56
C PHE A 402 10.57 2.41 -6.00
N GLU A 403 11.48 1.77 -6.74
CA GLU A 403 11.62 1.89 -8.19
C GLU A 403 10.91 0.70 -8.86
N LEU A 404 9.72 0.93 -9.38
CA LEU A 404 8.87 -0.10 -9.98
C LEU A 404 9.14 -0.18 -11.48
N LYS A 405 9.67 -1.30 -11.96
CA LYS A 405 9.81 -1.59 -13.39
C LYS A 405 8.45 -1.93 -14.00
N LEU A 406 8.14 -1.34 -15.15
CA LEU A 406 6.94 -1.66 -15.92
C LEU A 406 7.25 -2.74 -16.96
N SER A 407 6.28 -3.62 -17.21
CA SER A 407 6.32 -4.54 -18.35
C SER A 407 5.16 -4.30 -19.30
N LYS A 408 5.31 -4.71 -20.56
CA LYS A 408 4.31 -4.47 -21.63
C LYS A 408 2.93 -5.06 -21.34
N ASN A 409 2.85 -6.07 -20.47
CA ASN A 409 1.61 -6.79 -20.17
C ASN A 409 0.89 -6.25 -18.93
N MET A 410 1.46 -5.26 -18.23
CA MET A 410 0.84 -4.71 -17.03
C MET A 410 -0.34 -3.80 -17.37
N SER A 411 -1.41 -3.93 -16.59
CA SER A 411 -2.57 -3.04 -16.67
C SER A 411 -2.32 -1.81 -15.77
N VAL A 412 -1.90 -0.71 -16.39
CA VAL A 412 -1.56 0.56 -15.72
C VAL A 412 -2.31 1.71 -16.37
N ALA A 413 -2.96 2.54 -15.55
CA ALA A 413 -3.70 3.72 -15.99
C ALA A 413 -3.05 5.01 -15.45
N ALA A 414 -3.04 6.07 -16.27
CA ALA A 414 -2.67 7.40 -15.80
C ALA A 414 -3.91 8.14 -15.28
N LEU A 415 -3.83 8.63 -14.03
CA LEU A 415 -4.88 9.46 -13.42
C LEU A 415 -4.65 10.94 -13.66
N ASN A 416 -3.39 11.36 -13.75
CA ASN A 416 -3.00 12.70 -14.17
C ASN A 416 -1.60 12.64 -14.81
N LEU A 417 -0.96 13.80 -15.04
CA LEU A 417 0.34 13.87 -15.68
C LEU A 417 1.45 13.09 -14.94
N ASP A 418 1.36 13.02 -13.61
CA ASP A 418 2.36 12.41 -12.75
C ASP A 418 1.91 11.07 -12.13
N THR A 419 0.66 11.01 -11.65
CA THR A 419 0.13 9.87 -10.90
C THR A 419 -0.43 8.80 -11.82
N ILE A 420 0.01 7.57 -11.60
CA ILE A 420 -0.50 6.37 -12.22
C ILE A 420 -1.08 5.42 -11.17
N VAL A 421 -1.93 4.51 -11.62
CA VAL A 421 -2.49 3.44 -10.80
C VAL A 421 -2.35 2.09 -11.50
N PHE A 422 -1.95 1.10 -10.73
CA PHE A 422 -1.88 -0.29 -11.15
C PHE A 422 -3.22 -0.99 -10.90
N SER A 423 -3.55 -1.95 -11.76
CA SER A 423 -4.71 -2.81 -11.57
C SER A 423 -4.69 -3.55 -10.23
N LEU A 424 -5.87 -3.94 -9.78
CA LEU A 424 -6.12 -4.71 -8.57
C LEU A 424 -5.20 -5.94 -8.47
N GLY A 425 -4.51 -6.10 -7.34
CA GLY A 425 -3.71 -7.29 -7.06
C GLY A 425 -2.35 -7.33 -7.77
N THR A 426 -1.87 -6.21 -8.33
CA THR A 426 -0.51 -6.15 -8.87
C THR A 426 0.53 -6.44 -7.79
N ILE A 427 1.50 -7.30 -8.11
CA ILE A 427 2.58 -7.71 -7.21
C ILE A 427 3.94 -7.53 -7.87
N PHE A 428 4.97 -7.37 -7.03
CA PHE A 428 6.33 -7.17 -7.47
C PHE A 428 7.31 -8.09 -6.78
N ARG A 429 8.42 -8.40 -7.44
CA ARG A 429 9.56 -9.12 -6.89
C ARG A 429 10.64 -8.13 -6.52
N LEU A 430 11.19 -8.28 -5.32
CA LEU A 430 12.33 -7.49 -4.87
C LEU A 430 13.63 -7.99 -5.53
N VAL A 431 14.26 -7.15 -6.35
CA VAL A 431 15.45 -7.54 -7.14
C VAL A 431 16.74 -7.04 -6.52
N SER A 432 16.83 -5.73 -6.29
CA SER A 432 18.03 -5.09 -5.77
C SER A 432 17.68 -4.09 -4.69
N THR A 433 18.66 -3.85 -3.81
CA THR A 433 18.51 -3.00 -2.63
C THR A 433 19.74 -2.12 -2.47
N GLY A 434 19.55 -0.83 -2.17
CA GLY A 434 20.65 0.08 -1.90
C GLY A 434 20.19 1.32 -1.15
N VAL A 435 21.12 1.94 -0.41
CA VAL A 435 20.95 3.27 0.17
C VAL A 435 21.65 4.26 -0.76
N ASP A 436 21.00 5.36 -1.08
CA ASP A 436 21.63 6.47 -1.79
C ASP A 436 22.46 7.36 -0.84
N PRO A 437 23.28 8.28 -1.35
CA PRO A 437 24.06 9.20 -0.51
C PRO A 437 23.24 10.14 0.39
N SER A 438 21.94 10.32 0.12
CA SER A 438 21.03 11.10 0.96
C SER A 438 20.42 10.30 2.12
N GLY A 439 20.75 9.00 2.23
CA GLY A 439 20.23 8.12 3.27
C GLY A 439 18.86 7.50 2.95
N VAL A 440 18.33 7.71 1.74
CA VAL A 440 17.06 7.11 1.31
C VAL A 440 17.32 5.72 0.74
N TRP A 441 16.53 4.74 1.18
CA TRP A 441 16.60 3.38 0.66
C TRP A 441 15.80 3.25 -0.65
N ARG A 442 16.46 2.77 -1.70
CA ARG A 442 15.94 2.69 -3.08
C ARG A 442 15.92 1.24 -3.60
N PRO A 443 14.95 0.41 -3.20
CA PRO A 443 14.78 -0.92 -3.75
C PRO A 443 14.20 -0.89 -5.16
N GLN A 444 14.73 -1.76 -6.01
CA GLN A 444 14.17 -2.02 -7.32
C GLN A 444 13.22 -3.21 -7.29
N LEU A 445 12.04 -3.02 -7.89
CA LEU A 445 10.96 -3.97 -7.96
C LEU A 445 10.62 -4.31 -9.41
N GLU A 446 10.51 -5.60 -9.71
CA GLU A 446 10.10 -6.10 -11.04
C GLU A 446 8.73 -6.80 -10.99
N PRO A 447 7.94 -6.79 -12.07
CA PRO A 447 6.65 -7.47 -12.09
C PRO A 447 6.79 -8.97 -11.80
N ALA A 448 5.90 -9.50 -10.96
CA ALA A 448 6.03 -10.87 -10.46
C ALA A 448 4.91 -11.84 -10.93
N ASP A 449 4.20 -11.50 -12.00
CA ASP A 449 2.98 -12.21 -12.45
C ASP A 449 3.17 -13.72 -12.59
N GLY A 450 4.25 -14.17 -13.26
CA GLY A 450 4.55 -15.60 -13.43
C GLY A 450 4.77 -16.34 -12.10
N THR A 451 5.22 -15.63 -11.06
CA THR A 451 5.41 -16.24 -9.73
C THR A 451 4.07 -16.48 -9.03
N MET A 452 3.11 -15.55 -9.16
CA MET A 452 1.77 -15.75 -8.62
C MET A 452 1.03 -16.86 -9.36
N GLU A 453 1.26 -17.00 -10.67
CA GLU A 453 0.73 -18.11 -11.44
C GLU A 453 1.26 -19.45 -10.93
N CYS A 454 2.56 -19.56 -10.64
CA CYS A 454 3.12 -20.75 -9.98
C CYS A 454 2.45 -21.03 -8.62
N ILE A 455 2.23 -20.00 -7.78
CA ILE A 455 1.54 -20.15 -6.49
C ILE A 455 0.11 -20.66 -6.69
N LYS A 456 -0.64 -20.11 -7.65
CA LYS A 456 -2.01 -20.54 -7.96
C LYS A 456 -2.05 -21.99 -8.43
N ASN A 457 -1.13 -22.37 -9.32
CA ASN A 457 -1.02 -23.74 -9.83
C ASN A 457 -0.69 -24.73 -8.70
N GLN A 458 0.24 -24.36 -7.82
CA GLN A 458 0.60 -25.19 -6.67
C GLN A 458 -0.59 -25.33 -5.70
N LEU A 459 -1.27 -24.24 -5.35
CA LEU A 459 -2.47 -24.30 -4.51
C LEU A 459 -3.60 -25.12 -5.15
N GLN A 460 -3.78 -25.03 -6.47
CA GLN A 460 -4.73 -25.86 -7.20
C GLN A 460 -4.41 -27.36 -7.08
N ILE A 461 -3.13 -27.73 -7.10
CA ILE A 461 -2.69 -29.13 -6.89
C ILE A 461 -2.93 -29.54 -5.44
N GLU A 462 -2.54 -28.71 -4.47
CA GLU A 462 -2.64 -29.03 -3.03
C GLU A 462 -4.10 -29.08 -2.53
N ILE A 463 -4.98 -28.26 -3.10
CA ILE A 463 -6.42 -28.21 -2.77
C ILE A 463 -7.22 -29.18 -3.64
N GLY A 464 -6.74 -29.46 -4.86
CA GLY A 464 -7.28 -30.44 -5.78
C GLY A 464 -8.45 -29.94 -6.64
N GLY A 465 -8.30 -28.73 -7.20
CA GLY A 465 -9.22 -28.18 -8.19
C GLY A 465 -9.00 -26.69 -8.47
N GLN A 466 -9.54 -26.22 -9.59
CA GLN A 466 -9.28 -24.88 -10.11
C GLN A 466 -9.82 -23.76 -9.22
N LEU A 467 -9.11 -22.63 -9.19
CA LEU A 467 -9.59 -21.39 -8.58
C LEU A 467 -10.66 -20.75 -9.46
N THR A 468 -11.88 -20.68 -8.95
CA THR A 468 -13.03 -20.02 -9.56
C THR A 468 -13.83 -19.32 -8.47
N TRP A 469 -14.79 -18.47 -8.84
CA TRP A 469 -15.74 -17.92 -7.87
C TRP A 469 -16.56 -19.01 -7.14
N LEU A 470 -16.78 -20.19 -7.74
CA LEU A 470 -17.47 -21.30 -7.07
C LEU A 470 -16.61 -22.00 -6.02
N THR A 471 -15.30 -21.98 -6.19
CA THR A 471 -14.35 -22.77 -5.40
C THR A 471 -13.49 -21.93 -4.46
N PHE A 472 -13.60 -20.60 -4.51
CA PHE A 472 -12.82 -19.68 -3.68
C PHE A 472 -12.97 -19.93 -2.17
N GLY A 473 -14.17 -20.31 -1.69
CA GLY A 473 -14.36 -20.68 -0.29
C GLY A 473 -13.57 -21.94 0.13
N ASN A 474 -13.31 -22.87 -0.78
CA ASN A 474 -12.42 -24.01 -0.51
C ASN A 474 -10.97 -23.54 -0.32
N TYR A 475 -10.52 -22.56 -1.11
CA TYR A 475 -9.20 -21.94 -0.93
C TYR A 475 -9.10 -21.20 0.42
N LEU A 476 -10.13 -20.43 0.79
CA LEU A 476 -10.19 -19.79 2.12
C LEU A 476 -10.12 -20.83 3.26
N THR A 477 -10.81 -21.97 3.10
CA THR A 477 -10.79 -23.08 4.06
C THR A 477 -9.40 -23.71 4.17
N ALA A 478 -8.73 -23.96 3.04
CA ALA A 478 -7.36 -24.46 3.00
C ALA A 478 -6.35 -23.51 3.66
N LEU A 479 -6.59 -22.20 3.55
CA LEU A 479 -5.85 -21.13 4.22
C LEU A 479 -6.28 -20.90 5.68
N LYS A 480 -7.08 -21.80 6.26
CA LYS A 480 -7.56 -21.75 7.65
C LYS A 480 -8.39 -20.50 7.97
N ARG A 481 -9.08 -19.93 6.96
CA ARG A 481 -10.07 -18.84 7.09
C ARG A 481 -11.48 -19.38 6.90
N VAL A 482 -11.86 -20.33 7.77
CA VAL A 482 -13.13 -21.09 7.64
C VAL A 482 -14.36 -20.18 7.78
N ASP A 483 -14.35 -19.20 8.68
CA ASP A 483 -15.49 -18.29 8.83
C ASP A 483 -15.68 -17.36 7.64
N ALA A 484 -14.57 -16.90 7.03
CA ALA A 484 -14.62 -16.16 5.78
C ALA A 484 -15.19 -17.03 4.64
N ALA A 485 -14.81 -18.31 4.57
CA ALA A 485 -15.34 -19.25 3.58
C ALA A 485 -16.86 -19.42 3.69
N LYS A 486 -17.40 -19.60 4.90
CA LYS A 486 -18.85 -19.72 5.12
C LYS A 486 -19.59 -18.48 4.64
N ARG A 487 -19.16 -17.31 5.12
CA ARG A 487 -19.80 -16.04 4.81
C ARG A 487 -19.68 -15.68 3.33
N TYR A 488 -18.59 -16.08 2.67
CA TYR A 488 -18.44 -15.99 1.23
C TYR A 488 -19.53 -16.79 0.51
N TYR A 489 -19.70 -18.07 0.86
CA TYR A 489 -20.73 -18.90 0.23
C TYR A 489 -22.15 -18.43 0.55
N ASP A 490 -22.41 -17.94 1.76
CA ASP A 490 -23.69 -17.32 2.13
C ASP A 490 -23.97 -16.09 1.26
N TYR A 491 -22.97 -15.24 1.02
CA TYR A 491 -23.08 -14.11 0.09
C TYR A 491 -23.41 -14.56 -1.33
N ILE A 492 -22.71 -15.58 -1.84
CA ILE A 492 -22.96 -16.09 -3.19
C ILE A 492 -24.39 -16.64 -3.33
N LEU A 493 -24.89 -17.38 -2.33
CA LEU A 493 -26.27 -17.86 -2.30
C LEU A 493 -27.29 -16.72 -2.27
N LEU A 494 -26.95 -15.59 -1.64
CA LEU A 494 -27.81 -14.42 -1.54
C LEU A 494 -27.92 -13.66 -2.86
N VAL A 495 -26.84 -13.56 -3.65
CA VAL A 495 -26.81 -12.72 -4.87
C VAL A 495 -27.24 -13.45 -6.13
N LEU A 496 -27.21 -14.78 -6.14
CA LEU A 496 -27.65 -15.57 -7.29
C LEU A 496 -29.19 -15.67 -7.35
N PRO A 497 -29.78 -15.73 -8.56
CA PRO A 497 -31.19 -16.06 -8.74
C PRO A 497 -31.56 -17.39 -8.06
N SER A 498 -32.81 -17.51 -7.60
CA SER A 498 -33.29 -18.66 -6.80
C SER A 498 -33.23 -20.01 -7.52
N ASP A 499 -33.13 -20.00 -8.85
CA ASP A 499 -33.06 -21.17 -9.75
C ASP A 499 -31.67 -21.35 -10.39
N HIS A 500 -30.66 -20.61 -9.91
CA HIS A 500 -29.33 -20.65 -10.51
C HIS A 500 -28.70 -22.04 -10.39
N PRO A 501 -28.23 -22.65 -11.49
CA PRO A 501 -27.78 -24.05 -11.51
C PRO A 501 -26.59 -24.30 -10.56
N SER A 502 -25.75 -23.29 -10.30
CA SER A 502 -24.62 -23.41 -9.37
C SER A 502 -24.96 -23.59 -7.89
N PHE A 503 -26.23 -23.52 -7.47
CA PHE A 503 -26.62 -23.77 -6.08
C PHE A 503 -26.19 -25.16 -5.59
N ALA A 504 -26.26 -26.18 -6.43
CA ALA A 504 -25.76 -27.52 -6.10
C ALA A 504 -24.29 -27.45 -5.65
N PHE A 505 -23.44 -26.79 -6.43
CA PHE A 505 -22.00 -26.66 -6.18
C PHE A 505 -21.68 -25.85 -4.93
N ILE A 506 -22.44 -24.78 -4.70
CA ILE A 506 -22.23 -23.93 -3.53
C ILE A 506 -22.60 -24.68 -2.26
N TYR A 507 -23.72 -25.42 -2.25
CA TYR A 507 -24.10 -26.25 -1.12
C TYR A 507 -23.13 -27.42 -0.89
N ASP A 508 -22.62 -28.05 -1.95
CA ASP A 508 -21.61 -29.11 -1.84
C ASP A 508 -20.29 -28.57 -1.27
N ASN A 509 -19.79 -27.44 -1.78
CA ASN A 509 -18.58 -26.82 -1.24
C ASN A 509 -18.79 -26.35 0.20
N LEU A 510 -19.92 -25.73 0.52
CA LEU A 510 -20.24 -25.33 1.90
C LEU A 510 -20.33 -26.55 2.84
N THR A 511 -20.74 -27.71 2.34
CA THR A 511 -20.72 -28.97 3.10
C THR A 511 -19.29 -29.33 3.49
N LEU A 512 -18.33 -29.25 2.56
CA LEU A 512 -16.91 -29.48 2.86
C LEU A 512 -16.39 -28.51 3.94
N VAL A 513 -16.80 -27.24 3.89
CA VAL A 513 -16.44 -26.25 4.91
C VAL A 513 -16.98 -26.65 6.30
N TYR A 514 -18.24 -27.11 6.39
CA TYR A 514 -18.82 -27.55 7.67
C TYR A 514 -18.26 -28.88 8.18
N LEU A 515 -17.79 -29.76 7.29
CA LEU A 515 -17.07 -30.98 7.68
C LEU A 515 -15.68 -30.67 8.29
N GLU A 516 -14.98 -29.66 7.78
CA GLU A 516 -13.68 -29.22 8.33
C GLU A 516 -13.80 -28.70 9.77
N ILE A 517 -14.98 -28.21 10.17
CA ILE A 517 -15.28 -27.79 11.55
C ILE A 517 -16.18 -28.77 12.31
N THR A 518 -16.21 -30.04 11.87
CA THR A 518 -16.91 -31.17 12.52
C THR A 518 -18.38 -30.90 12.84
N ASN A 519 -19.06 -30.11 12.00
CA ASN A 519 -20.50 -29.86 12.13
C ASN A 519 -21.29 -30.70 11.12
N ASP A 520 -21.33 -32.01 11.39
CA ASP A 520 -21.91 -33.00 10.50
C ASP A 520 -23.42 -32.78 10.26
N ASN A 521 -24.13 -32.27 11.28
CA ASN A 521 -25.56 -31.97 11.17
C ASN A 521 -25.82 -30.91 10.10
N LYS A 522 -25.03 -29.83 10.08
CA LYS A 522 -25.17 -28.78 9.09
C LYS A 522 -24.70 -29.24 7.71
N ALA A 523 -23.62 -30.01 7.65
CA ALA A 523 -23.15 -30.64 6.42
C ALA A 523 -24.26 -31.51 5.78
N LEU A 524 -24.93 -32.35 6.57
CA LEU A 524 -26.03 -33.19 6.07
C LEU A 524 -27.23 -32.37 5.57
N GLU A 525 -27.59 -31.28 6.27
CA GLU A 525 -28.64 -30.36 5.83
C GLU A 525 -28.32 -29.77 4.45
N LEU A 526 -27.07 -29.34 4.24
CA LEU A 526 -26.60 -28.74 3.01
C LEU A 526 -26.55 -29.74 1.85
N LEU A 527 -26.10 -30.97 2.08
CA LEU A 527 -26.16 -32.05 1.10
C LEU A 527 -27.58 -32.32 0.61
N LYS A 528 -28.55 -32.34 1.53
CA LYS A 528 -29.97 -32.49 1.18
C LYS A 528 -30.48 -31.31 0.35
N LYS A 529 -29.95 -30.10 0.54
CA LYS A 529 -30.26 -28.94 -0.31
C LYS A 529 -29.62 -29.09 -1.68
N ALA A 530 -28.35 -29.48 -1.76
CA ALA A 530 -27.64 -29.70 -3.02
C ALA A 530 -28.36 -30.73 -3.90
N SER A 531 -28.83 -31.84 -3.32
CA SER A 531 -29.51 -32.91 -4.07
C SER A 531 -30.86 -32.53 -4.68
N LYS A 532 -31.40 -31.35 -4.36
CA LYS A 532 -32.65 -30.85 -4.98
C LYS A 532 -32.41 -30.19 -6.35
N PHE A 533 -31.15 -29.96 -6.70
CA PHE A 533 -30.74 -29.34 -7.96
C PHE A 533 -30.15 -30.40 -8.88
N ASP A 534 -30.49 -30.32 -10.17
CA ASP A 534 -29.96 -31.22 -11.19
C ASP A 534 -28.51 -30.80 -11.54
N THR A 535 -27.57 -31.74 -11.42
CA THR A 535 -26.12 -31.50 -11.56
C THR A 535 -25.58 -31.91 -12.94
N THR A 536 -26.44 -32.40 -13.82
CA THR A 536 -26.06 -32.99 -15.12
C THR A 536 -25.39 -32.00 -16.11
N SER A 537 -25.51 -30.68 -15.90
CA SER A 537 -25.02 -29.64 -16.82
C SER A 537 -23.83 -28.80 -16.33
N LEU A 538 -23.22 -29.13 -15.18
CA LEU A 538 -22.28 -28.24 -14.48
C LEU A 538 -20.87 -28.86 -14.24
N PRO A 539 -19.82 -28.04 -14.07
CA PRO A 539 -18.43 -28.51 -13.89
C PRO A 539 -18.21 -29.21 -12.55
N LYS A 540 -17.56 -30.38 -12.53
CA LYS A 540 -17.39 -31.27 -11.35
C LYS A 540 -16.74 -30.59 -10.11
N PRO A 541 -17.13 -30.98 -8.87
CA PRO A 541 -16.60 -30.38 -7.65
C PRO A 541 -15.10 -30.71 -7.42
N VAL A 542 -14.44 -29.86 -6.62
CA VAL A 542 -13.01 -29.92 -6.27
C VAL A 542 -12.74 -31.11 -5.33
N LYS A 543 -11.69 -31.88 -5.60
CA LYS A 543 -11.25 -33.03 -4.80
C LYS A 543 -10.30 -32.56 -3.71
N HIS A 544 -10.74 -32.44 -2.47
CA HIS A 544 -9.86 -31.99 -1.38
C HIS A 544 -8.65 -32.93 -1.19
N THR A 545 -7.45 -32.53 -1.60
CA THR A 545 -6.21 -33.33 -1.49
C THR A 545 -5.49 -33.21 -0.14
N LYS A 546 -6.15 -32.67 0.90
CA LYS A 546 -5.64 -32.71 2.28
C LYS A 546 -6.19 -33.86 3.12
N LEU A 547 -6.46 -34.99 2.45
CA LEU A 547 -6.39 -36.32 3.03
C LEU A 547 -5.28 -37.04 2.27
N LEU A 548 -4.10 -37.19 2.89
CA LEU A 548 -3.12 -38.19 2.47
C LEU A 548 -3.75 -39.57 2.66
N VAL A 549 -4.48 -40.02 1.64
CA VAL A 549 -4.61 -41.43 1.33
C VAL A 549 -4.34 -41.54 -0.16
N THR A 550 -3.11 -41.95 -0.45
CA THR A 550 -2.70 -42.50 -1.74
C THR A 550 -3.70 -43.59 -2.16
N ASN A 551 -4.10 -43.52 -3.42
CA ASN A 551 -5.02 -44.40 -4.17
C ASN A 551 -6.50 -44.01 -4.11
N PHE A 552 -7.11 -44.05 -5.30
CA PHE A 552 -8.51 -43.77 -5.66
C PHE A 552 -8.83 -42.34 -6.14
N PHE A 553 -8.60 -42.08 -7.43
CA PHE A 553 -9.36 -41.16 -8.28
C PHE A 553 -9.17 -41.61 -9.74
N CYS A 554 -10.13 -41.72 -10.65
CA CYS A 554 -11.52 -41.26 -10.88
C CYS A 554 -12.19 -42.32 -11.79
N PRO A 555 -13.55 -42.49 -11.89
CA PRO A 555 -14.38 -41.58 -12.70
C PRO A 555 -15.86 -41.39 -12.24
N THR A 556 -16.43 -40.25 -12.68
CA THR A 556 -17.87 -40.00 -13.01
C THR A 556 -18.99 -40.05 -11.96
N SER A 557 -19.82 -38.98 -12.00
CA SER A 557 -21.22 -38.82 -11.53
C SER A 557 -21.60 -39.11 -10.06
N SER A 558 -22.00 -38.05 -9.36
CA SER A 558 -23.01 -37.88 -8.28
C SER A 558 -23.19 -38.89 -7.12
N SER A 559 -22.72 -40.14 -7.19
CA SER A 559 -22.83 -41.14 -6.12
C SER A 559 -21.50 -41.34 -5.37
N THR A 560 -20.37 -41.27 -6.08
CA THR A 560 -19.01 -41.45 -5.52
C THR A 560 -18.62 -40.36 -4.52
N ASP A 561 -19.10 -39.12 -4.71
CA ASP A 561 -18.79 -38.00 -3.82
C ASP A 561 -19.60 -38.08 -2.51
N LYS A 562 -20.85 -38.58 -2.56
CA LYS A 562 -21.68 -38.83 -1.36
C LYS A 562 -21.10 -39.95 -0.50
N ALA A 563 -20.63 -41.04 -1.11
CA ALA A 563 -20.00 -42.14 -0.39
C ALA A 563 -18.72 -41.68 0.34
N ALA A 564 -17.89 -40.84 -0.30
CA ALA A 564 -16.71 -40.26 0.33
C ALA A 564 -17.06 -39.35 1.52
N ILE A 565 -18.14 -38.55 1.40
CA ILE A 565 -18.59 -37.66 2.47
C ILE A 565 -19.21 -38.43 3.64
N PHE A 566 -20.08 -39.41 3.39
CA PHE A 566 -20.61 -40.27 4.46
C PHE A 566 -19.50 -41.04 5.18
N LYS A 567 -18.46 -41.44 4.45
CA LYS A 567 -17.27 -42.06 5.05
C LYS A 567 -16.56 -41.09 6.00
N LYS A 568 -16.35 -39.84 5.58
CA LYS A 568 -15.74 -38.78 6.41
C LYS A 568 -16.57 -38.50 7.68
N ILE A 569 -17.90 -38.41 7.56
CA ILE A 569 -18.81 -38.24 8.70
C ILE A 569 -18.73 -39.45 9.64
N ALA A 570 -18.70 -40.67 9.08
CA ALA A 570 -18.57 -41.90 9.86
C ALA A 570 -17.24 -41.94 10.64
N GLU A 571 -16.13 -41.54 10.02
CA GLU A 571 -14.82 -41.42 10.66
C GLU A 571 -14.84 -40.40 11.80
N ASN A 572 -15.38 -39.19 11.57
CA ASN A 572 -15.53 -38.17 12.62
C ASN A 572 -16.35 -38.67 13.81
N LYS A 573 -17.53 -39.25 13.57
CA LYS A 573 -18.40 -39.81 14.63
C LYS A 573 -17.72 -40.94 15.40
N TYR A 574 -16.90 -41.74 14.73
CA TYR A 574 -16.11 -42.78 15.35
C TYR A 574 -15.06 -42.19 16.31
N TYR A 575 -14.34 -41.14 15.88
CA TYR A 575 -13.37 -40.44 16.73
C TYR A 575 -14.00 -39.65 17.89
N GLU A 576 -15.22 -39.14 17.71
CA GLU A 576 -16.03 -38.52 18.77
C GLU A 576 -16.59 -39.54 19.79
N GLY A 577 -16.47 -40.85 19.51
CA GLY A 577 -16.93 -41.93 20.40
C GLY A 577 -18.36 -42.42 20.13
N ASP A 578 -19.10 -41.79 19.21
CA ASP A 578 -20.44 -42.23 18.79
C ASP A 578 -20.37 -43.33 17.73
N LYS A 579 -19.99 -44.53 18.19
CA LYS A 579 -19.82 -45.72 17.35
C LYS A 579 -21.12 -46.14 16.64
N LYS A 580 -22.29 -45.81 17.20
CA LYS A 580 -23.58 -46.19 16.62
C LYS A 580 -23.90 -45.31 15.42
N ALA A 581 -23.75 -43.99 15.55
CA ALA A 581 -23.89 -43.07 14.42
C ALA A 581 -22.86 -43.32 13.33
N ALA A 582 -21.59 -43.59 13.71
CA ALA A 582 -20.55 -43.96 12.76
C ALA A 582 -20.93 -45.18 11.91
N LEU A 583 -21.46 -46.24 12.53
CA LEU A 583 -21.90 -47.45 11.84
C LEU A 583 -23.06 -47.18 10.87
N GLU A 584 -24.00 -46.32 11.26
CA GLU A 584 -25.13 -45.89 10.41
C GLU A 584 -24.62 -45.23 9.12
N TYR A 585 -23.64 -44.32 9.24
CA TYR A 585 -23.05 -43.66 8.08
C TYR A 585 -22.18 -44.60 7.24
N TYR A 586 -21.41 -45.52 7.84
CA TYR A 586 -20.70 -46.56 7.08
C TYR A 586 -21.65 -47.44 6.26
N ARG A 587 -22.86 -47.72 6.76
CA ARG A 587 -23.89 -48.43 5.98
C ARG A 587 -24.40 -47.60 4.80
N GLN A 588 -24.53 -46.29 4.98
CA GLN A 588 -24.90 -45.38 3.89
C GLN A 588 -23.80 -45.29 2.82
N VAL A 589 -22.51 -45.38 3.19
CA VAL A 589 -21.39 -45.49 2.23
C VAL A 589 -21.54 -46.73 1.37
N LEU A 590 -21.78 -47.89 2.00
CA LEU A 590 -21.98 -49.17 1.31
C LEU A 590 -23.17 -49.10 0.35
N HIS A 591 -24.29 -48.56 0.82
CA HIS A 591 -25.50 -48.45 0.00
C HIS A 591 -25.34 -47.48 -1.18
N ALA A 592 -24.59 -46.39 -1.01
CA ALA A 592 -24.28 -45.44 -2.08
C ALA A 592 -23.32 -46.03 -3.13
N SER A 593 -22.46 -46.97 -2.73
CA SER A 593 -21.49 -47.65 -3.61
C SER A 593 -22.12 -48.79 -4.43
N ILE A 594 -23.24 -49.36 -3.97
CA ILE A 594 -23.97 -50.45 -4.63
C ILE A 594 -24.93 -49.93 -5.71
N VAL A 595 -25.35 -48.67 -5.62
CA VAL A 595 -26.27 -48.03 -6.61
C VAL A 595 -25.51 -47.45 -7.82
N SER A 596 -24.18 -47.52 -7.82
CA SER A 596 -23.29 -47.00 -8.88
C SER A 596 -22.73 -48.05 -9.84
N ASP A 597 -22.97 -49.33 -9.57
CA ASP A 597 -22.77 -50.46 -10.49
C ASP A 597 -24.11 -50.80 -11.17
#